data_AF-V8QVJ3-F1
#
_entry.id   AF-V8QVJ3-F1
#
_cell.length_a   1.000
_cell.length_b   1.000
_cell.length_c   1.000
_cell.angle_alpha   90.00
_cell.angle_beta   90.00
_cell.angle_gamma   90.00
#
_symmetry.space_group_name_H-M   'P 1'
#
loop_
_entity.id
_entity.type
_entity.pdbx_description
1 polymer ?
#
loop_
_entity_poly.entity_id
_entity_poly.type
_entity_poly.pdbx_seq_one_letter_code
_entity_poly.pdbx_strand_id
1 'polypeptide(L)'
;MKPTLSSIEKQLLDFAKARDWDQYHSPKNIAMALSVEAAELVEIFQWKTEAQSASLNEQELRAARHEIADVFLYLLTISRVLGIDILGAAQEKLELNAQKYPVESK
;
A
#
# COMPACT_ATOMS: atom_id res chain seq x y z
N MET A 1 2.43 12.62 19.17
CA MET A 1 3.37 12.78 18.04
C MET A 1 2.70 12.18 16.81
N LYS A 2 2.81 12.78 15.62
CA LYS A 2 2.26 12.19 14.39
C LYS A 2 3.11 10.97 13.98
N PRO A 3 2.52 9.89 13.44
CA PRO A 3 3.29 8.74 12.97
C PRO A 3 4.22 9.15 11.81
N THR A 4 5.43 8.58 11.81
CA THR A 4 6.38 8.62 10.70
C THR A 4 6.47 7.26 10.03
N LEU A 5 6.98 7.20 8.80
CA LEU A 5 7.18 5.93 8.09
C LEU A 5 7.97 4.92 8.94
N SER A 6 9.13 5.36 9.44
CA SER A 6 9.97 4.54 10.32
C SER A 6 9.25 4.07 11.59
N SER A 7 8.37 4.90 12.17
CA SER A 7 7.58 4.50 13.34
C SER A 7 6.56 3.40 13.01
N ILE A 8 6.02 3.37 11.78
CA ILE A 8 5.09 2.33 11.31
C ILE A 8 5.85 1.05 10.96
N GLU A 9 6.97 1.15 10.26
CA GLU A 9 7.84 -0.01 9.95
C GLU A 9 8.31 -0.72 11.23
N LYS A 10 8.69 0.06 12.26
CA LYS A 10 9.03 -0.48 13.57
C LYS A 10 7.85 -1.20 14.22
N GLN A 11 6.66 -0.63 14.19
CA GLN A 11 5.46 -1.27 14.73
C GLN A 11 5.13 -2.57 14.00
N LEU A 12 5.25 -2.61 12.67
CA LEU A 12 5.08 -3.84 11.88
C LEU A 12 6.08 -4.92 12.26
N LEU A 13 7.35 -4.54 12.41
CA LEU A 13 8.41 -5.47 12.82
C LEU A 13 8.14 -6.03 14.22
N ASP A 14 7.82 -5.16 15.18
CA ASP A 14 7.54 -5.54 16.56
C ASP A 14 6.29 -6.46 16.62
N PHE A 15 5.26 -6.15 15.82
CA PHE A 15 4.04 -6.96 15.71
C PHE A 15 4.30 -8.36 15.15
N ALA A 16 5.10 -8.46 14.08
CA ALA A 16 5.47 -9.71 13.45
C ALA A 16 6.34 -10.58 14.36
N LYS A 17 7.35 -9.99 15.01
CA LYS A 17 8.22 -10.67 15.96
C LYS A 17 7.46 -11.21 17.16
N ALA A 18 6.54 -10.44 17.72
CA ALA A 18 5.72 -10.85 18.86
C ALA A 18 4.85 -12.08 18.57
N ARG A 19 4.63 -12.42 17.29
CA ARG A 19 3.81 -13.55 16.85
C ARG A 19 4.60 -14.64 16.13
N ASP A 20 5.92 -14.51 16.04
CA ASP A 20 6.79 -15.40 15.26
C ASP A 20 6.34 -15.55 13.79
N TRP A 21 5.83 -14.46 13.20
CA TRP A 21 5.26 -14.46 11.85
C TRP A 21 6.30 -14.41 10.74
N ASP A 22 7.56 -14.13 11.07
CA ASP A 22 8.64 -14.06 10.08
C ASP A 22 8.79 -15.40 9.31
N GLN A 23 8.37 -16.54 9.88
CA GLN A 23 8.33 -17.84 9.19
C GLN A 23 7.35 -17.90 8.00
N TYR A 24 6.31 -17.08 7.99
CA TYR A 24 5.29 -17.03 6.94
C TYR A 24 5.55 -15.93 5.91
N HIS A 25 6.47 -15.01 6.20
CA HIS A 25 6.80 -13.82 5.42
C HIS A 25 7.78 -14.07 4.27
N SER A 26 7.56 -15.13 3.48
CA SER A 26 8.25 -15.23 2.18
C SER A 26 7.77 -14.11 1.23
N PRO A 27 8.62 -13.56 0.35
CA PRO A 27 8.20 -12.53 -0.61
C PRO A 27 6.97 -12.94 -1.44
N LYS A 28 6.89 -14.23 -1.80
CA LYS A 28 5.74 -14.81 -2.51
C LYS A 28 4.45 -14.66 -1.70
N ASN A 29 4.47 -15.07 -0.43
CA ASN A 29 3.26 -15.02 0.41
C ASN A 29 2.82 -13.58 0.68
N ILE A 30 3.76 -12.66 0.88
CA ILE A 30 3.45 -11.25 1.10
C ILE A 30 2.86 -10.63 -0.16
N ALA A 31 3.41 -10.92 -1.34
CA ALA A 31 2.86 -10.45 -2.61
C ALA A 31 1.43 -10.98 -2.85
N MET A 32 1.17 -12.23 -2.47
CA MET A 32 -0.19 -12.80 -2.51
C MET A 32 -1.14 -12.08 -1.55
N ALA A 33 -0.73 -11.86 -0.30
CA ALA A 33 -1.54 -11.13 0.68
C ALA A 33 -1.85 -9.70 0.21
N LEU A 34 -0.84 -8.98 -0.31
CA LEU A 34 -1.02 -7.66 -0.91
C LEU A 34 -2.09 -7.67 -2.02
N SER A 35 -2.09 -8.69 -2.88
CA SER A 35 -3.07 -8.81 -3.95
C SER A 35 -4.51 -9.03 -3.43
N VAL A 36 -4.65 -9.67 -2.27
CA VAL A 36 -5.95 -9.86 -1.61
C VAL A 36 -6.45 -8.52 -1.09
N GLU A 37 -5.65 -7.76 -0.34
CA GLU A 37 -6.07 -6.45 0.18
C GLU A 37 -6.39 -5.45 -0.95
N ALA A 38 -5.65 -5.52 -2.06
CA ALA A 38 -5.98 -4.75 -3.25
C ALA A 38 -7.33 -5.15 -3.86
N ALA A 39 -7.70 -6.42 -3.80
CA ALA A 39 -9.01 -6.90 -4.23
C ALA A 39 -10.11 -6.47 -3.26
N GLU A 40 -9.87 -6.49 -1.95
CA GLU A 40 -10.82 -5.97 -0.94
C GLU A 40 -11.11 -4.48 -1.17
N LEU A 41 -10.08 -3.69 -1.49
CA LEU A 41 -10.27 -2.30 -1.92
C LEU A 41 -11.16 -2.22 -3.18
N VAL A 42 -10.95 -3.08 -4.17
CA VAL A 42 -11.76 -3.13 -5.40
C VAL A 42 -13.21 -3.47 -5.10
N GLU A 43 -13.50 -4.38 -4.16
CA GLU A 43 -14.87 -4.78 -3.82
C GLU A 43 -15.74 -3.59 -3.38
N ILE A 44 -15.16 -2.59 -2.74
CA ILE A 44 -15.85 -1.36 -2.32
C ILE A 44 -16.40 -0.59 -3.54
N PHE A 45 -15.71 -0.66 -4.67
CA PHE A 45 -16.02 0.13 -5.87
C PHE A 45 -16.65 -0.67 -7.01
N GLN A 46 -16.59 -2.01 -6.98
CA GLN A 46 -16.85 -2.87 -8.15
C GLN A 46 -18.22 -2.67 -8.84
N TRP A 47 -19.24 -2.23 -8.10
CA TRP A 47 -20.60 -2.00 -8.64
C TRP A 47 -20.97 -0.52 -8.75
N LYS A 48 -20.03 0.40 -8.48
CA LYS A 48 -20.26 1.84 -8.54
C LYS A 48 -20.00 2.38 -9.95
N THR A 49 -20.83 3.32 -10.38
CA THR A 49 -20.48 4.19 -11.51
C THR A 49 -19.37 5.17 -11.12
N GLU A 50 -18.75 5.83 -12.10
CA GLU A 50 -17.72 6.86 -11.84
C GLU A 50 -18.23 7.99 -10.92
N ALA A 51 -19.48 8.42 -11.08
CA ALA A 51 -20.06 9.45 -10.22
C ALA A 51 -20.27 8.94 -8.77
N GLN A 52 -20.65 7.68 -8.62
CA GLN A 52 -20.85 7.05 -7.31
C GLN A 52 -19.53 6.77 -6.59
N SER A 53 -18.48 6.36 -7.30
CA SER A 53 -17.16 6.11 -6.70
C SER A 53 -16.51 7.37 -6.13
N ALA A 54 -16.87 8.56 -6.64
CA ALA A 54 -16.45 9.85 -6.12
C ALA A 54 -17.26 10.36 -4.91
N SER A 55 -18.38 9.69 -4.56
CA SER A 55 -19.34 10.14 -3.55
C SER A 55 -19.64 9.05 -2.51
N LEU A 56 -18.60 8.50 -1.88
CA LEU A 56 -18.73 7.47 -0.86
C LEU A 56 -19.45 7.98 0.39
N ASN A 57 -20.27 7.14 1.00
CA ASN A 57 -20.79 7.43 2.34
C ASN A 57 -19.73 7.16 3.44
N GLU A 58 -20.02 7.56 4.67
CA GLU A 58 -19.08 7.42 5.81
C GLU A 58 -18.60 5.99 6.07
N GLN A 59 -19.46 4.99 5.86
CA GLN A 59 -19.10 3.59 6.06
C GLN A 59 -18.16 3.10 4.96
N GLU A 60 -18.46 3.44 3.70
CA GLU A 60 -17.64 3.09 2.54
C GLU A 60 -16.28 3.78 2.58
N LEU A 61 -16.25 5.07 2.95
CA LEU A 61 -14.99 5.81 3.11
C LEU A 61 -14.13 5.21 4.22
N ARG A 62 -14.75 4.79 5.33
CA ARG A 62 -14.04 4.10 6.41
C ARG A 62 -13.46 2.77 5.94
N ALA A 63 -14.23 1.97 5.20
CA ALA A 63 -13.74 0.71 4.64
C ALA A 63 -12.57 0.97 3.68
N ALA A 64 -12.71 1.91 2.74
CA ALA A 64 -11.65 2.23 1.78
C ALA A 64 -10.37 2.70 2.48
N ARG A 65 -10.49 3.46 3.57
CA ARG A 65 -9.36 3.88 4.40
C ARG A 65 -8.61 2.69 5.02
N HIS A 66 -9.32 1.64 5.42
CA HIS A 66 -8.71 0.42 5.97
C HIS A 66 -7.98 -0.35 4.87
N GLU A 67 -8.65 -0.65 3.75
CA GLU A 67 -8.02 -1.42 2.67
C GLU A 67 -6.82 -0.71 2.03
N ILE A 68 -6.88 0.62 1.89
CA ILE A 68 -5.73 1.43 1.46
C ILE A 68 -4.57 1.29 2.45
N ALA A 69 -4.86 1.27 3.75
CA ALA A 69 -3.84 1.10 4.77
C ALA A 69 -3.25 -0.31 4.72
N ASP A 70 -4.07 -1.35 4.54
CA ASP A 70 -3.59 -2.73 4.47
C ASP A 70 -2.69 -2.98 3.25
N VAL A 71 -3.08 -2.48 2.07
CA VAL A 71 -2.20 -2.46 0.87
C VAL A 71 -0.87 -1.78 1.18
N PHE A 72 -0.90 -0.62 1.84
CA PHE A 72 0.32 0.09 2.22
C PHE A 72 1.19 -0.70 3.20
N LEU A 73 0.60 -1.32 4.23
CA LEU A 73 1.35 -2.10 5.22
C LEU A 73 2.00 -3.34 4.60
N TYR A 74 1.36 -4.01 3.65
CA TYR A 74 2.00 -5.11 2.92
C TYR A 74 3.08 -4.64 1.95
N LEU A 75 2.92 -3.47 1.32
CA LEU A 75 4.00 -2.83 0.55
C LEU A 75 5.23 -2.57 1.42
N LEU A 76 5.07 -2.01 2.62
CA LEU A 76 6.18 -1.83 3.55
C LEU A 76 6.81 -3.17 3.96
N THR A 77 5.97 -4.18 4.20
CA THR A 77 6.44 -5.50 4.63
C THR A 77 7.27 -6.18 3.54
N ILE A 78 6.82 -6.18 2.29
CA ILE A 78 7.58 -6.78 1.18
C ILE A 78 8.85 -5.99 0.87
N SER A 79 8.81 -4.65 0.91
CA SER A 79 9.98 -3.81 0.74
C SER A 79 11.04 -4.11 1.79
N ARG A 80 10.65 -4.25 3.07
CA ARG A 80 11.56 -4.64 4.15
C ARG A 80 12.19 -6.01 3.91
N VAL A 81 11.38 -7.03 3.57
CA VAL A 81 11.89 -8.40 3.36
C VAL A 81 12.85 -8.47 2.16
N LEU A 82 12.64 -7.66 1.14
CA LEU A 82 13.51 -7.58 -0.04
C LEU A 82 14.67 -6.58 0.11
N GLY A 83 14.74 -5.80 1.19
CA GLY A 83 15.77 -4.77 1.39
C GLY A 83 15.63 -3.56 0.47
N ILE A 84 14.40 -3.21 0.09
CA ILE A 84 14.08 -2.09 -0.81
C ILE A 84 13.79 -0.84 0.01
N ASP A 85 14.49 0.26 -0.28
CA ASP A 85 14.08 1.60 0.13
C ASP A 85 12.88 2.04 -0.72
N ILE A 86 11.67 1.93 -0.16
CA ILE A 86 10.44 2.20 -0.88
C ILE A 86 10.29 3.68 -1.25
N LEU A 87 10.82 4.60 -0.44
CA LEU A 87 10.76 6.03 -0.75
C LEU A 87 11.75 6.39 -1.86
N GLY A 88 12.97 5.85 -1.80
CA GLY A 88 13.94 5.97 -2.88
C GLY A 88 13.40 5.41 -4.21
N ALA A 89 12.81 4.21 -4.18
CA ALA A 89 12.21 3.58 -5.36
C ALA A 89 11.03 4.40 -5.93
N ALA A 90 10.19 4.99 -5.06
CA ALA A 90 9.11 5.86 -5.49
C ALA A 90 9.63 7.14 -6.15
N GLN A 91 10.67 7.75 -5.59
CA GLN A 91 11.32 8.94 -6.14
C GLN A 91 11.91 8.67 -7.53
N GLU A 92 12.69 7.58 -7.67
CA GLU A 92 13.23 7.13 -8.96
C GLU A 92 12.09 6.93 -9.99
N LYS A 93 11.00 6.29 -9.56
CA LYS A 93 9.87 6.02 -10.46
C LYS A 93 9.17 7.30 -10.92
N LEU A 94 9.06 8.32 -10.07
CA LEU A 94 8.49 9.62 -10.44
C LEU A 94 9.34 10.32 -11.50
N GLU A 95 10.66 10.29 -11.35
CA GLU A 95 11.60 10.85 -12.34
C GLU A 95 11.49 10.14 -13.70
N LEU A 96 11.44 8.82 -13.69
CA LEU A 96 11.23 8.02 -14.91
C LEU A 96 9.87 8.31 -15.57
N ASN A 97 8.80 8.48 -14.78
CA ASN A 97 7.48 8.81 -15.30
C ASN A 97 7.46 10.21 -15.95
N ALA A 98 8.14 11.20 -15.36
CA ALA A 98 8.26 12.54 -15.93
C ALA A 98 9.00 12.54 -17.27
N GLN A 99 10.02 11.67 -17.42
CA GLN A 99 10.73 11.49 -18.69
C GLN A 99 9.85 10.78 -19.74
N LYS A 100 9.06 9.78 -19.31
CA LYS A 100 8.17 9.01 -20.18
C LYS A 100 6.96 9.82 -20.67
N TYR A 101 6.47 10.73 -19.84
CA TYR A 101 5.31 11.59 -20.11
C TYR A 101 5.70 13.06 -19.88
N PRO A 102 6.49 13.65 -20.79
CA PRO A 102 6.88 15.05 -20.66
C PRO A 102 5.65 15.96 -20.76
N VAL A 103 5.68 17.07 -20.03
CA VAL A 103 4.72 18.15 -20.24
C VAL A 103 4.96 18.69 -21.64
N GLU A 104 3.99 18.55 -22.54
CA GLU A 104 4.06 19.20 -23.84
C GLU A 104 4.23 20.71 -23.61
N SER A 105 5.37 21.25 -24.06
CA SER A 105 5.56 22.69 -24.16
C SER A 105 4.63 23.21 -25.24
N LYS A 106 3.54 23.86 -24.82
CA LYS A 106 2.69 24.68 -25.69
C LYS A 106 3.48 25.78 -26.37
#